data_AF-A0A1Y2C6L1-F1
#
_entry.id   AF-A0A1Y2C6L1-F1
#
_cell.length_a   1.000
_cell.length_b   1.000
_cell.length_c   1.000
_cell.angle_alpha   90.00
_cell.angle_beta   90.00
_cell.angle_gamma   90.00
#
_symmetry.space_group_name_H-M   'P 1'
#
loop_
_entity.id
_entity.type
_entity.pdbx_description
1 polymer ?
#
loop_
_entity_poly.entity_id
_entity_poly.type
_entity_poly.pdbx_seq_one_letter_code
_entity_poly.pdbx_strand_id
1 'polypeptide(L)'
;MVKYLVDHGADLNKKNTYGKTPLFNACYHCKSVEAIKYLIEKGANVNEEDKSRSTPMFDSYSHRRNHAVEYLIEHGVNVNIEDRHGQTPLFKSCLSNDLNSVKSLVDHGADINKKKKK
;
A
#
# COMPACT_ATOMS: atom_id res chain seq x y z
N MET A 1 14.75 15.44 1.84
CA MET A 1 15.45 14.15 1.73
C MET A 1 14.90 13.28 0.61
N VAL A 2 13.65 12.76 0.71
CA VAL A 2 13.08 11.88 -0.34
C VAL A 2 13.21 12.50 -1.74
N LYS A 3 12.69 13.71 -1.95
CA LYS A 3 12.78 14.43 -3.24
C LYS A 3 14.21 14.49 -3.78
N TYR A 4 15.13 14.97 -2.94
CA TYR A 4 16.56 15.06 -3.28
C TYR A 4 17.14 13.72 -3.75
N LEU A 5 16.88 12.61 -3.03
CA LEU A 5 17.39 11.29 -3.43
C LEU A 5 16.83 10.81 -4.77
N VAL A 6 15.52 11.01 -5.00
CA VAL A 6 14.89 10.64 -6.28
C VAL A 6 15.48 11.46 -7.42
N ASP A 7 15.67 12.76 -7.22
CA ASP A 7 16.21 13.66 -8.24
C ASP A 7 17.69 13.36 -8.57
N HIS A 8 18.38 12.64 -7.69
CA HIS A 8 19.76 12.14 -7.89
C HIS A 8 19.81 10.67 -8.31
N GLY A 9 18.71 10.10 -8.82
CA GLY A 9 18.71 8.77 -9.44
C GLY A 9 18.55 7.59 -8.48
N ALA A 10 17.96 7.81 -7.29
CA ALA A 10 17.62 6.69 -6.41
C ALA A 10 16.62 5.73 -7.08
N ASP A 11 16.93 4.43 -7.05
CA ASP A 11 16.03 3.38 -7.54
C ASP A 11 14.85 3.18 -6.57
N LEU A 12 13.67 3.61 -7.01
CA LEU A 12 12.42 3.58 -6.22
C LEU A 12 11.85 2.18 -6.02
N ASN A 13 12.33 1.21 -6.80
CA ASN A 13 11.88 -0.18 -6.74
C ASN A 13 12.96 -1.11 -6.17
N LYS A 14 14.11 -0.55 -5.74
CA LYS A 14 15.15 -1.31 -5.06
C LYS A 14 14.62 -1.94 -3.79
N LYS A 15 14.73 -3.26 -3.70
CA LYS A 15 14.34 -4.02 -2.51
C LYS A 15 15.49 -4.11 -1.51
N ASN A 16 15.20 -3.92 -0.23
CA ASN A 16 16.12 -4.23 0.86
C ASN A 16 16.17 -5.75 1.13
N THR A 17 16.89 -6.17 2.19
CA THR A 17 17.03 -7.58 2.58
C THR A 17 15.71 -8.27 2.95
N TYR A 18 14.66 -7.51 3.25
CA TYR A 18 13.32 -8.00 3.55
C TYR A 18 12.38 -8.00 2.33
N GLY A 19 12.85 -7.55 1.16
CA GLY A 19 12.02 -7.39 -0.03
C GLY A 19 11.24 -6.07 -0.07
N LYS A 20 11.46 -5.15 0.88
CA LYS A 20 10.72 -3.90 0.99
C LYS A 20 11.35 -2.80 0.12
N THR A 21 10.53 -2.07 -0.63
CA THR A 21 10.91 -0.91 -1.45
C THR A 21 10.90 0.39 -0.64
N PRO A 22 11.44 1.51 -1.15
CA PRO A 22 11.23 2.84 -0.59
C PRO A 22 9.77 3.17 -0.28
N LEU A 23 8.83 2.86 -1.20
CA LEU A 23 7.40 3.09 -0.99
C LEU A 23 6.87 2.28 0.21
N PHE A 24 7.28 1.02 0.33
CA PHE A 24 6.93 0.16 1.46
C PHE A 24 7.32 0.80 2.80
N ASN A 25 8.55 1.29 2.90
CA ASN A 25 9.05 1.94 4.10
C ASN A 25 8.38 3.29 4.34
N ALA A 26 8.02 4.04 3.29
CA ALA A 26 7.26 5.27 3.43
C ALA A 26 5.87 5.01 4.03
N CYS A 27 5.16 4.01 3.51
CA CYS A 27 3.87 3.53 4.04
C CYS A 27 3.93 3.09 5.50
N TYR A 28 5.05 2.54 5.97
CA TYR A 28 5.23 2.12 7.36
C TYR A 28 5.73 3.26 8.28
N HIS A 29 6.70 4.07 7.85
CA HIS A 29 7.45 5.00 8.72
C HIS A 29 7.09 6.49 8.54
N CYS A 30 6.68 6.95 7.35
CA CYS A 30 6.42 8.37 7.12
C CYS A 30 5.10 8.85 7.73
N LYS A 31 5.17 9.80 8.67
CA LYS A 31 3.97 10.47 9.22
C LYS A 31 3.18 11.25 8.17
N SER A 32 3.85 11.74 7.13
CA SER A 32 3.25 12.59 6.11
C SER A 32 3.08 11.84 4.79
N VAL A 33 1.96 12.11 4.11
CA VAL A 33 1.57 11.43 2.87
C VAL A 33 2.38 11.93 1.67
N GLU A 34 2.99 13.11 1.76
CA GLU A 34 3.73 13.76 0.67
C GLU A 34 4.88 12.90 0.16
N ALA A 35 5.56 12.14 1.04
CA ALA A 35 6.59 11.20 0.61
C ALA A 35 5.99 10.04 -0.21
N ILE A 36 4.84 9.52 0.20
CA ILE A 36 4.12 8.44 -0.50
C ILE A 36 3.66 8.94 -1.86
N LYS A 37 3.01 10.12 -1.91
CA LYS A 37 2.56 10.76 -3.16
C LYS A 37 3.70 10.95 -4.14
N TYR A 38 4.79 11.57 -3.67
CA TYR A 38 5.94 11.83 -4.52
C TYR A 38 6.60 10.57 -5.06
N LEU A 39 6.71 9.50 -4.26
CA LEU A 39 7.27 8.23 -4.73
C LEU A 39 6.41 7.59 -5.81
N ILE A 40 5.08 7.60 -5.64
CA ILE A 40 4.13 7.06 -6.61
C ILE A 40 4.15 7.87 -7.91
N GLU A 41 4.11 9.21 -7.80
CA GLU A 41 4.22 10.14 -8.95
C GLU A 41 5.51 9.95 -9.75
N LYS A 42 6.59 9.48 -9.09
CA LYS A 42 7.88 9.20 -9.70
C LYS A 42 8.04 7.76 -10.18
N GLY A 43 6.98 6.95 -10.12
CA GLY A 43 6.95 5.60 -10.70
C GLY A 43 7.35 4.47 -9.73
N ALA A 44 7.24 4.69 -8.41
CA ALA A 44 7.34 3.58 -7.46
C ALA A 44 6.19 2.58 -7.68
N ASN A 45 6.50 1.30 -7.75
CA ASN A 45 5.51 0.25 -7.94
C ASN A 45 4.71 0.02 -6.64
N VAL A 46 3.41 0.34 -6.69
CA VAL A 46 2.47 0.22 -5.58
C VAL A 46 2.10 -1.23 -5.22
N ASN A 47 2.36 -2.18 -6.12
CA ASN A 47 1.98 -3.59 -6.00
C ASN A 47 3.16 -4.50 -5.63
N GLU A 48 4.34 -3.96 -5.30
CA GLU A 48 5.48 -4.79 -4.93
C GLU A 48 5.21 -5.60 -3.66
N GLU A 49 5.41 -6.90 -3.77
CA GLU A 49 5.39 -7.80 -2.62
C GLU A 49 6.78 -7.86 -1.95
N ASP A 50 6.77 -7.79 -0.63
CA ASP A 50 7.92 -8.14 0.20
C ASP A 50 8.08 -9.67 0.33
N LYS A 51 9.12 -10.13 1.05
CA LYS A 51 9.35 -11.57 1.24
C LYS A 51 8.24 -12.29 2.00
N SER A 52 7.34 -11.56 2.64
CA SER A 52 6.19 -12.08 3.39
C SER A 52 4.88 -11.97 2.62
N ARG A 53 4.91 -11.65 1.31
CA ARG A 53 3.72 -11.43 0.48
C ARG A 53 2.83 -10.30 0.99
N SER A 54 3.44 -9.31 1.66
CA SER A 54 2.79 -8.07 2.04
C SER A 54 3.07 -7.00 0.97
N THR A 55 2.16 -6.04 0.79
CA THR A 55 2.29 -4.90 -0.11
C THR A 55 2.35 -3.60 0.69
N PRO A 56 2.80 -2.46 0.10
CA PRO A 56 2.79 -1.17 0.80
C PRO A 56 1.42 -0.78 1.40
N MET A 57 0.33 -1.18 0.76
CA MET A 57 -1.03 -0.96 1.25
C MET A 57 -1.29 -1.71 2.58
N PHE A 58 -0.83 -2.96 2.72
CA PHE A 58 -1.04 -3.73 3.95
C PHE A 58 -0.29 -3.15 5.16
N ASP A 59 0.91 -2.62 4.96
CA ASP A 59 1.68 -1.96 6.03
C ASP A 59 1.01 -0.63 6.47
N SER A 60 0.26 0.03 5.58
CA SER A 60 -0.46 1.27 5.89
C SER A 60 -1.62 1.05 6.87
N TYR A 61 -2.27 -0.13 6.84
CA TYR A 61 -3.32 -0.48 7.80
C TYR A 61 -2.79 -0.66 9.23
N SER A 62 -1.59 -1.23 9.38
CA SER A 62 -0.97 -1.48 10.70
C SER A 62 -0.74 -0.20 11.52
N HIS A 63 -0.68 0.96 10.85
CA HIS A 63 -0.43 2.26 11.47
C HIS A 63 -1.61 3.25 11.30
N ARG A 64 -2.79 2.75 10.92
CA ARG A 64 -4.01 3.56 10.70
C ARG A 64 -3.79 4.75 9.75
N ARG A 65 -3.05 4.51 8.66
CA ARG A 65 -2.70 5.54 7.67
C ARG A 65 -3.71 5.59 6.54
N ASN A 66 -4.94 5.96 6.87
CA ASN A 66 -6.07 5.93 5.94
C ASN A 66 -5.79 6.75 4.67
N HIS A 67 -5.17 7.94 4.78
CA HIS A 67 -4.80 8.75 3.62
C HIS A 67 -3.78 8.08 2.68
N ALA A 68 -2.89 7.24 3.21
CA ALA A 68 -1.97 6.47 2.37
C ALA A 68 -2.72 5.36 1.62
N VAL A 69 -3.68 4.72 2.29
CA VAL A 69 -4.53 3.67 1.69
C VAL A 69 -5.39 4.26 0.57
N GLU A 70 -6.10 5.36 0.83
CA GLU A 70 -6.91 6.07 -0.17
C GLU A 70 -6.07 6.41 -1.42
N TYR A 71 -4.91 7.04 -1.21
CA TYR A 71 -4.05 7.44 -2.32
C TYR A 71 -3.48 6.23 -3.09
N LEU A 72 -3.15 5.14 -2.41
CA LEU A 72 -2.71 3.90 -3.07
C LEU A 72 -3.83 3.28 -3.93
N ILE A 73 -5.08 3.30 -3.46
CA ILE A 73 -6.26 2.82 -4.20
C ILE A 73 -6.40 3.58 -5.52
N GLU A 74 -6.33 4.91 -5.46
CA GLU A 74 -6.43 5.80 -6.62
C GLU A 74 -5.29 5.57 -7.64
N HIS A 75 -4.17 4.98 -7.23
CA HIS A 75 -2.97 4.81 -8.07
C HIS A 75 -2.71 3.34 -8.46
N GLY A 76 -3.77 2.54 -8.56
CA GLY A 76 -3.72 1.26 -9.25
C GLY A 76 -3.16 0.09 -8.44
N VAL A 77 -3.33 0.11 -7.11
CA VAL A 77 -3.14 -1.12 -6.33
C VAL A 77 -4.11 -2.21 -6.79
N ASN A 78 -3.66 -3.46 -6.72
CA ASN A 78 -4.52 -4.62 -6.84
C ASN A 78 -5.44 -4.69 -5.61
N VAL A 79 -6.67 -4.19 -5.73
CA VAL A 79 -7.66 -4.14 -4.64
C VAL A 79 -8.10 -5.51 -4.13
N ASN A 80 -7.81 -6.57 -4.89
CA ASN A 80 -8.15 -7.96 -4.56
C ASN A 80 -6.93 -8.79 -4.14
N ILE A 81 -5.78 -8.14 -3.90
CA ILE A 81 -4.57 -8.83 -3.41
C ILE A 81 -4.83 -9.49 -2.05
N GLU A 82 -4.21 -10.64 -1.80
CA GLU A 82 -4.32 -11.35 -0.53
C GLU A 82 -2.99 -11.23 0.23
N ASP A 83 -3.06 -10.83 1.51
CA ASP A 83 -1.89 -10.93 2.39
C ASP A 83 -1.55 -12.40 2.72
N ARG A 84 -0.47 -12.63 3.47
CA ARG A 84 -0.08 -13.98 3.94
C ARG A 84 -1.14 -14.72 4.76
N HIS A 85 -2.16 -14.02 5.25
CA HIS A 85 -3.28 -14.59 6.00
C HIS A 85 -4.53 -14.76 5.13
N GLY A 86 -4.44 -14.55 3.82
CA GLY A 86 -5.58 -14.61 2.90
C GLY A 86 -6.57 -13.47 3.09
N GLN A 87 -6.15 -12.35 3.68
CA GLN A 87 -7.01 -11.19 3.92
C GLN A 87 -6.83 -10.19 2.78
N THR A 88 -7.95 -9.70 2.25
CA THR A 88 -7.98 -8.64 1.23
C THR A 88 -7.83 -7.25 1.88
N PRO A 89 -7.49 -6.22 1.10
CA PRO A 89 -7.57 -4.82 1.54
C PRO A 89 -8.94 -4.50 2.14
N LEU A 90 -10.02 -4.94 1.49
CA LEU A 90 -11.38 -4.71 1.96
C LEU A 90 -11.62 -5.30 3.35
N PHE A 91 -11.12 -6.52 3.60
CA PHE A 91 -11.18 -7.15 4.91
C PHE A 91 -10.46 -6.30 5.98
N LYS A 92 -9.27 -5.77 5.67
CA LYS A 92 -8.50 -4.91 6.59
C LYS A 92 -9.16 -3.56 6.84
N SER A 93 -9.76 -2.94 5.83
CA SER A 93 -10.49 -1.67 5.98
C SER A 93 -11.70 -1.84 6.90
N CYS A 94 -12.44 -2.95 6.78
CA CYS A 94 -13.54 -3.29 7.68
C CYS A 94 -13.06 -3.50 9.12
N LEU A 95 -11.97 -4.27 9.34
CA LEU A 95 -11.39 -4.45 10.68
C LEU A 95 -10.92 -3.13 11.31
N SER A 96 -10.49 -2.17 10.48
CA SER A 96 -9.97 -0.88 10.93
C SER A 96 -11.07 0.19 11.06
N ASN A 97 -12.32 -0.15 10.75
CA ASN A 97 -13.46 0.77 10.66
C ASN A 97 -13.18 1.98 9.73
N ASP A 98 -12.48 1.76 8.63
CA ASP A 98 -12.12 2.78 7.64
C ASP A 98 -13.13 2.81 6.49
N LEU A 99 -14.25 3.50 6.71
CA LEU A 99 -15.35 3.57 5.75
C LEU A 99 -14.94 4.17 4.41
N ASN A 100 -14.00 5.12 4.38
CA ASN A 100 -13.55 5.73 3.13
C ASN A 100 -12.78 4.73 2.28
N SER A 101 -11.86 3.98 2.88
CA SER A 101 -11.15 2.90 2.18
C SER A 101 -12.12 1.81 1.72
N VAL A 102 -13.13 1.45 2.54
CA VAL A 102 -14.17 0.49 2.12
C VAL A 102 -14.89 0.97 0.85
N LYS A 103 -15.38 2.21 0.83
CA LYS A 103 -16.07 2.77 -0.34
C LYS A 103 -15.15 2.79 -1.56
N SER A 104 -13.95 3.33 -1.39
CA SER A 104 -12.96 3.45 -2.47
C SER A 104 -12.59 2.09 -3.06
N LEU A 105 -12.37 1.07 -2.22
CA LEU A 105 -12.08 -0.28 -2.67
C LEU A 105 -13.23 -0.89 -3.47
N VAL A 106 -14.47 -0.72 -3.02
CA VAL A 106 -15.66 -1.21 -3.73
C VAL A 106 -15.81 -0.51 -5.08
N ASP A 107 -15.63 0.81 -5.12
CA ASP A 107 -15.68 1.60 -6.35
C ASP A 107 -14.60 1.18 -7.36
N HIS A 108 -13.46 0.68 -6.87
CA HIS A 108 -12.35 0.16 -7.68
C HIS A 108 -12.41 -1.36 -7.93
N GLY A 109 -13.55 -2.02 -7.62
CA GLY A 109 -13.80 -3.42 -8.00
C GLY A 109 -13.30 -4.46 -6.99
N ALA A 110 -13.22 -4.13 -5.71
CA ALA A 110 -12.97 -5.13 -4.67
C ALA A 110 -14.12 -6.14 -4.59
N ASP A 111 -13.79 -7.43 -4.51
CA ASP A 111 -14.74 -8.52 -4.34
C ASP A 111 -15.29 -8.52 -2.91
N ILE A 112 -16.50 -7.96 -2.75
CA ILE A 112 -17.21 -7.88 -1.46
C ILE A 112 -17.58 -9.24 -0.87
N ASN A 113 -17.60 -10.30 -1.69
CA ASN A 113 -17.97 -11.65 -1.28
C ASN A 113 -16.74 -12.54 -1.07
N LYS A 114 -15.53 -12.01 -1.23
CA LYS A 114 -14.29 -12.77 -1.07
C LYS A 114 -14.18 -13.33 0.34
N LYS A 115 -14.05 -14.64 0.43
CA LYS A 115 -13.81 -15.35 1.70
C LYS A 115 -12.32 -15.59 1.88
N LYS A 116 -11.84 -15.43 3.12
CA LYS A 116 -10.50 -15.88 3.52
C LYS A 116 -10.37 -17.38 3.21
N LYS A 117 -9.29 -17.75 2.51
CA LYS A 117 -8.94 -19.16 2.27
C LYS A 117 -8.58 -19.84 3.60
N LYS A 118 -9.13 -21.02 3.83
CA LYS A 118 -8.89 -21.85 5.03
C LYS A 118 -7.49 -22.47 4.99
#